data_AF-A0A6V8CS20-F1
#
_entry.id   AF-A0A6V8CS20-F1
#
_cell.length_a   1.000
_cell.length_b   1.000
_cell.length_c   1.000
_cell.angle_alpha   90.00
_cell.angle_beta   90.00
_cell.angle_gamma   90.00
#
_symmetry.space_group_name_H-M   'P 1'
#
loop_
_entity.id
_entity.type
_entity.pdbx_description
1 polymer ?
#
loop_
_entity_poly.entity_id
_entity_poly.type
_entity_poly.pdbx_seq_one_letter_code
_entity_poly.pdbx_strand_id
1 'polypeptide(L)'
;MQKEKRNVERGFAFYDWGKSAFETSVSVAILPAWFTYLFLEANGLNVRIGSIEMTGDAVWSFAVSGAALLVALVSPSLGVLADRRRVKMWWLRILTYTGVVGTLLIAAAPFLPISTQWIWMMVMFVIANVGMNGAGVFYNALLPHLGEPEDMDRISNLAFAYGYLGGGLLLVFHLGLLIGTGYADWAMMFAIASSGVWWYVFALLTFRWVPEPEISNEMEPLGFVESTKLGVSEVIKTLSEVRRFKVLFLYMFAYFLFIDGINS
;
A
#
# COMPACT_ATOMS: atom_id res chain seq x y z
N MET A 1 -18.68 24.98 -8.82
CA MET A 1 -17.66 24.65 -9.85
C MET A 1 -16.22 24.86 -9.40
N GLN A 2 -15.60 26.06 -9.44
CA GLN A 2 -14.13 26.18 -9.20
C GLN A 2 -13.67 25.76 -7.79
N LYS A 3 -14.43 26.11 -6.75
CA LYS A 3 -14.17 25.70 -5.35
C LYS A 3 -14.34 24.20 -5.14
N GLU A 4 -15.27 23.60 -5.89
CA GLU A 4 -15.60 22.17 -5.82
C GLU A 4 -14.54 21.33 -6.53
N LYS A 5 -14.12 21.73 -7.74
CA LYS A 5 -12.98 21.12 -8.46
C LYS A 5 -11.71 21.14 -7.59
N ARG A 6 -11.41 22.26 -6.93
CA ARG A 6 -10.27 22.36 -6.01
C ARG A 6 -10.37 21.45 -4.79
N ASN A 7 -11.55 21.22 -4.25
CA ASN A 7 -11.74 20.31 -3.12
C ASN A 7 -11.55 18.85 -3.53
N VAL A 8 -11.98 18.49 -4.75
CA VAL A 8 -11.77 17.15 -5.33
C VAL A 8 -10.27 16.87 -5.52
N GLU A 9 -9.53 17.77 -6.17
CA GLU A 9 -8.08 17.64 -6.37
C GLU A 9 -7.33 17.53 -5.03
N ARG A 10 -7.70 18.34 -4.04
CA ARG A 10 -7.13 18.27 -2.68
C ARG A 10 -7.49 16.97 -1.99
N GLY A 11 -8.74 16.52 -2.10
CA GLY A 11 -9.20 15.25 -1.52
C GLY A 11 -8.40 14.07 -2.07
N PHE A 12 -8.11 14.08 -3.37
CA PHE A 12 -7.22 13.12 -3.99
C PHE A 12 -5.80 13.21 -3.39
N ALA A 13 -5.19 14.40 -3.37
CA ALA A 13 -3.84 14.58 -2.82
C ALA A 13 -3.72 14.21 -1.32
N PHE A 14 -4.74 14.46 -0.51
CA PHE A 14 -4.75 14.07 0.90
C PHE A 14 -4.80 12.56 1.12
N TYR A 15 -5.31 11.78 0.16
CA TYR A 15 -5.22 10.33 0.25
C TYR A 15 -3.76 9.88 0.20
N ASP A 16 -2.99 10.43 -0.75
CA ASP A 16 -1.56 10.16 -0.90
C ASP A 16 -0.78 10.59 0.37
N TRP A 17 -1.05 11.81 0.86
CA TRP A 17 -0.53 12.30 2.15
C TRP A 17 -0.77 11.33 3.31
N GLY A 18 -1.99 10.77 3.38
CA GLY A 18 -2.39 9.84 4.42
C GLY A 18 -1.69 8.50 4.29
N LYS A 19 -1.81 7.84 3.13
CA LYS A 19 -1.27 6.49 2.91
C LYS A 19 0.25 6.44 3.03
N SER A 20 0.95 7.52 2.64
CA SER A 20 2.41 7.56 2.68
C SER A 20 2.99 7.51 4.09
N ALA A 21 2.20 7.78 5.14
CA ALA A 21 2.59 7.49 6.52
C ALA A 21 2.83 5.99 6.75
N PHE A 22 1.96 5.13 6.20
CA PHE A 22 2.16 3.68 6.25
C PHE A 22 3.39 3.28 5.43
N GLU A 23 3.55 3.78 4.21
CA GLU A 23 4.69 3.45 3.34
C GLU A 23 6.02 3.78 4.01
N THR A 24 6.13 4.97 4.59
CA THR A 24 7.37 5.48 5.19
C THR A 24 7.64 4.88 6.57
N SER A 25 6.71 5.04 7.53
CA SER A 25 6.94 4.66 8.92
C SER A 25 6.75 3.16 9.13
N VAL A 26 5.70 2.57 8.54
CA VAL A 26 5.40 1.16 8.76
C VAL A 26 6.25 0.30 7.84
N SER A 27 6.08 0.37 6.51
CA SER A 27 6.72 -0.57 5.59
C SER A 27 8.25 -0.46 5.55
N VAL A 28 8.79 0.76 5.64
CA VAL A 28 10.22 1.00 5.37
C VAL A 28 11.03 1.22 6.66
N ALA A 29 10.64 2.14 7.52
CA ALA A 29 11.54 2.63 8.56
C ALA A 29 11.47 1.89 9.90
N ILE A 30 10.27 1.65 10.44
CA ILE A 30 10.10 1.26 11.84
C ILE A 30 9.75 -0.22 11.96
N LEU A 31 8.76 -0.70 11.20
CA LEU A 31 8.27 -2.07 11.38
C LEU A 31 9.32 -3.15 11.08
N PRO A 32 10.18 -3.04 10.04
CA PRO A 32 11.22 -4.05 9.79
C PRO A 32 12.17 -4.19 11.00
N ALA A 33 12.65 -3.07 11.53
CA ALA A 33 13.55 -3.06 12.68
C ALA A 33 12.86 -3.61 13.94
N TRP A 34 11.61 -3.19 14.18
CA TRP A 34 10.84 -3.66 15.33
C TRP A 34 10.48 -5.14 15.24
N PHE A 35 10.18 -5.63 14.03
CA PHE A 35 9.95 -7.05 13.77
C PHE A 35 11.20 -7.88 14.07
N THR A 36 12.37 -7.48 13.58
CA THR A 36 13.63 -8.21 13.84
C THR A 36 13.96 -8.22 15.34
N TYR A 37 13.69 -7.13 16.06
CA TYR A 37 13.84 -7.06 17.52
C TYR A 37 12.94 -8.07 18.24
N LEU A 38 11.63 -8.05 17.99
CA LEU A 38 10.69 -8.98 18.64
C LEU A 38 10.90 -10.43 18.21
N PHE A 39 11.31 -10.65 16.97
CA PHE A 39 11.71 -11.98 16.50
C PHE A 39 12.88 -12.53 17.30
N LEU A 40 13.90 -11.70 17.55
CA LEU A 40 15.08 -12.05 18.34
C LEU A 40 14.70 -12.39 19.78
N GLU A 41 13.82 -11.59 20.41
CA GLU A 41 13.35 -11.88 21.76
C GLU A 41 12.56 -13.19 21.85
N ALA A 42 11.76 -13.49 20.83
CA ALA A 42 10.90 -14.67 20.81
C ALA A 42 11.64 -15.97 20.46
N ASN A 43 12.62 -15.92 19.56
CA ASN A 43 13.23 -17.12 18.96
C ASN A 43 14.76 -17.19 19.10
N GLY A 44 15.42 -16.13 19.55
CA GLY A 44 16.87 -15.99 19.43
C GLY A 44 17.28 -15.61 18.01
N LEU A 45 18.56 -15.84 17.65
CA LEU A 45 19.12 -15.35 16.39
C LEU A 45 18.46 -15.96 15.15
N ASN A 46 18.13 -17.24 15.22
CA ASN A 46 17.61 -18.01 14.10
C ASN A 46 16.36 -18.80 14.52
N VAL A 47 15.44 -18.97 13.58
CA VAL A 47 14.38 -19.99 13.67
C VAL A 47 14.64 -21.07 12.63
N ARG A 48 14.32 -22.33 12.97
CA ARG A 48 14.37 -23.44 12.03
C ARG A 48 12.97 -23.69 11.46
N ILE A 49 12.78 -23.42 10.18
CA ILE A 49 11.54 -23.70 9.45
C ILE A 49 11.82 -24.88 8.51
N GLY A 50 11.34 -26.06 8.89
CA GLY A 50 11.65 -27.31 8.19
C GLY A 50 13.15 -27.64 8.26
N SER A 51 13.81 -27.67 7.10
CA SER A 51 15.25 -27.95 6.98
C SER A 51 16.12 -26.69 6.86
N ILE A 52 15.55 -25.49 6.94
CA ILE A 52 16.25 -24.22 6.71
C ILE A 52 16.29 -23.43 8.02
N GLU A 53 17.47 -22.93 8.38
CA GLU A 53 17.63 -21.93 9.44
C GLU A 53 17.56 -20.53 8.84
N MET A 54 16.80 -19.65 9.47
CA MET A 54 16.50 -18.32 8.97
C MET A 54 16.66 -17.28 10.08
N THR A 55 17.31 -16.17 9.75
CA THR A 55 17.36 -14.98 10.61
C THR A 55 16.03 -14.21 10.57
N GLY A 56 15.82 -13.31 11.53
CA GLY A 56 14.63 -12.44 11.53
C GLY A 56 14.48 -11.64 10.23
N ASP A 57 15.57 -11.10 9.70
CA ASP A 57 15.57 -10.34 8.45
C ASP A 57 15.18 -11.21 7.25
N ALA A 58 15.64 -12.47 7.20
CA ALA A 58 15.24 -13.41 6.16
C ALA A 58 13.73 -13.69 6.22
N VAL A 59 13.19 -13.96 7.42
CA VAL A 59 11.76 -14.17 7.63
C VAL A 59 10.95 -12.94 7.20
N TRP A 60 11.40 -11.74 7.57
CA TRP A 60 10.78 -10.49 7.15
C TRP A 60 10.77 -10.32 5.63
N SER A 61 11.89 -10.57 4.95
CA SER A 61 11.98 -10.50 3.50
C SER A 61 11.03 -11.48 2.79
N PHE A 62 10.85 -12.70 3.34
CA PHE A 62 9.85 -13.63 2.83
C PHE A 62 8.42 -13.13 3.04
N ALA A 63 8.13 -12.47 4.16
CA ALA A 63 6.82 -11.87 4.41
C ALA A 63 6.49 -10.75 3.41
N VAL A 64 7.46 -9.84 3.20
CA VAL A 64 7.33 -8.75 2.22
C VAL A 64 7.17 -9.32 0.80
N SER A 65 7.98 -10.31 0.41
CA SER A 65 7.88 -10.96 -0.90
C SER A 65 6.54 -11.68 -1.09
N GLY A 66 6.06 -12.38 -0.05
CA GLY A 66 4.75 -13.04 -0.05
C GLY A 66 3.61 -12.05 -0.19
N ALA A 67 3.66 -10.92 0.54
CA ALA A 67 2.69 -9.84 0.40
C ALA A 67 2.69 -9.26 -1.02
N ALA A 68 3.87 -8.96 -1.57
CA ALA A 68 4.03 -8.45 -2.93
C ALA A 68 3.48 -9.43 -3.98
N LEU A 69 3.74 -10.73 -3.83
CA LEU A 69 3.20 -11.76 -4.72
C LEU A 69 1.67 -11.84 -4.63
N LEU A 70 1.09 -11.80 -3.43
CA LEU A 70 -0.36 -11.79 -3.24
C LEU A 70 -1.01 -10.56 -3.90
N VAL A 71 -0.40 -9.38 -3.71
CA VAL A 71 -0.83 -8.15 -4.39
C VAL A 71 -0.74 -8.30 -5.89
N ALA A 72 0.34 -8.86 -6.43
CA ALA A 72 0.53 -9.06 -7.86
C ALA A 72 -0.53 -10.01 -8.46
N LEU A 73 -0.93 -11.05 -7.72
CA LEU A 73 -1.97 -11.99 -8.15
C LEU A 73 -3.37 -11.37 -8.13
N VAL A 74 -3.66 -10.53 -7.14
CA VAL A 74 -4.99 -9.92 -6.95
C VAL A 74 -5.18 -8.66 -7.80
N SER A 75 -4.11 -7.89 -8.04
CA SER A 75 -4.14 -6.61 -8.76
C SER A 75 -4.82 -6.64 -10.13
N PRO A 76 -4.58 -7.63 -11.03
CA PRO A 76 -5.26 -7.69 -12.32
C PRO A 76 -6.78 -7.76 -12.19
N SER A 77 -7.27 -8.51 -11.20
CA SER A 77 -8.71 -8.66 -10.94
C SER A 77 -9.31 -7.37 -10.41
N LEU A 78 -8.60 -6.68 -9.50
CA LEU A 78 -9.00 -5.38 -8.98
C LEU A 78 -8.97 -4.29 -10.06
N GLY A 79 -8.00 -4.35 -10.98
CA GLY A 79 -7.88 -3.41 -12.10
C GLY A 79 -9.08 -3.49 -13.04
N VAL A 80 -9.45 -4.70 -13.48
CA VAL A 80 -10.66 -4.91 -14.31
C VAL A 80 -11.91 -4.38 -13.61
N LEU A 81 -12.03 -4.63 -12.31
CA LEU A 81 -13.14 -4.14 -11.51
C LEU A 81 -13.15 -2.61 -11.39
N ALA A 82 -11.99 -2.00 -11.16
CA ALA A 82 -11.82 -0.56 -11.05
C ALA A 82 -12.19 0.13 -12.37
N ASP A 83 -11.77 -0.41 -13.51
CA ASP A 83 -11.96 0.21 -14.82
C ASP A 83 -13.42 0.13 -15.30
N ARG A 84 -14.13 -0.95 -15.00
CA ARG A 84 -15.40 -1.27 -15.67
C ARG A 84 -16.65 -1.18 -14.80
N ARG A 85 -16.51 -0.87 -13.51
CA ARG A 85 -17.63 -0.82 -12.54
C ARG A 85 -17.60 0.40 -11.63
N ARG A 86 -18.77 0.98 -11.35
CA ARG A 86 -18.97 2.13 -10.44
C ARG A 86 -18.88 1.71 -8.97
N VAL A 87 -17.74 1.17 -8.59
CA VAL A 87 -17.46 0.64 -7.24
C VAL A 87 -16.13 1.14 -6.70
N LYS A 88 -15.51 2.15 -7.34
CA LYS A 88 -14.15 2.60 -7.04
C LYS A 88 -14.03 3.11 -5.61
N MET A 89 -14.90 4.02 -5.18
CA MET A 89 -14.91 4.56 -3.82
C MET A 89 -15.34 3.53 -2.79
N TRP A 90 -16.22 2.59 -3.16
CA TRP A 90 -16.63 1.52 -2.25
C TRP A 90 -15.47 0.59 -1.92
N TRP A 91 -14.75 0.10 -2.94
CA TRP A 91 -13.56 -0.72 -2.73
C TRP A 91 -12.40 0.05 -2.12
N LEU A 92 -12.19 1.30 -2.53
CA LEU A 92 -11.20 2.18 -1.91
C LEU A 92 -11.41 2.26 -0.40
N ARG A 93 -12.65 2.49 0.05
CA ARG A 93 -13.00 2.55 1.48
C ARG A 93 -12.73 1.24 2.20
N ILE A 94 -13.15 0.11 1.64
CA ILE A 94 -12.97 -1.21 2.26
C ILE A 94 -11.49 -1.54 2.40
N LEU A 95 -10.72 -1.37 1.33
CA LEU A 95 -9.30 -1.72 1.32
C LEU A 95 -8.48 -0.76 2.19
N THR A 96 -8.85 0.53 2.24
CA THR A 96 -8.29 1.47 3.23
C THR A 96 -8.60 1.00 4.64
N TYR A 97 -9.84 0.60 4.93
CA TYR A 97 -10.22 0.10 6.25
C TYR A 97 -9.42 -1.15 6.64
N THR A 98 -9.29 -2.11 5.72
CA THR A 98 -8.47 -3.32 5.92
C THR A 98 -7.02 -2.95 6.21
N GLY A 99 -6.47 -2.01 5.44
CA GLY A 99 -5.12 -1.48 5.62
C GLY A 99 -4.89 -0.85 7.01
N VAL A 100 -5.78 0.07 7.38
CA VAL A 100 -5.76 0.79 8.66
C VAL A 100 -5.92 -0.18 9.83
N VAL A 101 -6.92 -1.07 9.79
CA VAL A 101 -7.17 -2.05 10.84
C VAL A 101 -5.97 -3.00 10.98
N GLY A 102 -5.43 -3.49 9.87
CA GLY A 102 -4.20 -4.30 9.89
C GLY A 102 -3.06 -3.55 10.59
N THR A 103 -2.86 -2.27 10.25
CA THR A 103 -1.83 -1.43 10.88
C THR A 103 -2.03 -1.27 12.38
N LEU A 104 -3.27 -1.01 12.83
CA LEU A 104 -3.59 -0.91 14.26
C LEU A 104 -3.40 -2.25 14.99
N LEU A 105 -3.72 -3.36 14.34
CA LEU A 105 -3.52 -4.70 14.89
C LEU A 105 -2.03 -5.07 14.98
N ILE A 106 -1.17 -4.57 14.09
CA ILE A 106 0.29 -4.69 14.23
C ILE A 106 0.74 -4.01 15.54
N ALA A 107 0.27 -2.79 15.81
CA ALA A 107 0.62 -2.07 17.03
C ALA A 107 0.15 -2.79 18.32
N ALA A 108 -0.86 -3.65 18.21
CA ALA A 108 -1.35 -4.48 19.32
C ALA A 108 -0.50 -5.75 19.57
N ALA A 109 0.50 -6.05 18.74
CA ALA A 109 1.31 -7.26 18.86
C ALA A 109 1.90 -7.47 20.27
N PRO A 110 2.43 -6.46 20.98
CA PRO A 110 3.05 -6.72 22.28
C PRO A 110 2.05 -7.07 23.40
N PHE A 111 0.74 -6.97 23.17
CA PHE A 111 -0.27 -7.51 24.09
C PHE A 111 -0.46 -9.04 23.96
N LEU A 112 0.20 -9.66 22.98
CA LEU A 112 0.18 -11.10 22.76
C LEU A 112 1.40 -11.77 23.43
N PRO A 113 1.34 -13.09 23.69
CA PRO A 113 2.49 -13.84 24.18
C PRO A 113 3.70 -13.68 23.26
N ILE A 114 4.88 -13.48 23.84
CA ILE A 114 6.13 -13.15 23.12
C ILE A 114 6.42 -14.12 21.95
N SER A 115 6.16 -15.41 22.16
CA SER A 115 6.35 -16.47 21.16
C SER A 115 5.49 -16.30 19.89
N THR A 116 4.44 -15.50 19.93
CA THR A 116 3.47 -15.30 18.83
C THR A 116 3.51 -13.91 18.21
N GLN A 117 4.20 -12.94 18.82
CA GLN A 117 4.18 -11.55 18.39
C GLN A 117 4.70 -11.37 16.96
N TRP A 118 5.82 -12.02 16.62
CA TRP A 118 6.43 -11.93 15.29
C TRP A 118 5.49 -12.50 14.20
N ILE A 119 4.86 -13.66 14.42
CA ILE A 119 3.90 -14.24 13.47
C ILE A 119 2.70 -13.31 13.29
N TRP A 120 2.18 -12.76 14.38
CA TRP A 120 1.07 -11.82 14.34
C TRP A 120 1.41 -10.57 13.52
N MET A 121 2.56 -9.94 13.79
CA MET A 121 3.04 -8.77 13.03
C MET A 121 3.17 -9.10 11.55
N MET A 122 3.72 -10.26 11.21
CA MET A 122 3.87 -10.72 9.84
C MET A 122 2.51 -10.82 9.13
N VAL A 123 1.54 -11.52 9.73
CA VAL A 123 0.22 -11.73 9.14
C VAL A 123 -0.53 -10.40 9.00
N MET A 124 -0.53 -9.58 10.05
CA MET A 124 -1.21 -8.29 10.03
C MET A 124 -0.54 -7.30 9.06
N PHE A 125 0.79 -7.36 8.90
CA PHE A 125 1.51 -6.61 7.87
C PHE A 125 1.08 -7.02 6.47
N VAL A 126 0.99 -8.33 6.16
CA VAL A 126 0.52 -8.81 4.86
C VAL A 126 -0.89 -8.28 4.58
N ILE A 127 -1.81 -8.36 5.55
CA ILE A 127 -3.18 -7.84 5.42
C ILE A 127 -3.16 -6.32 5.18
N ALA A 128 -2.37 -5.58 5.97
CA ALA A 128 -2.28 -4.13 5.86
C ALA A 128 -1.71 -3.70 4.50
N ASN A 129 -0.67 -4.40 4.04
CA ASN A 129 0.01 -4.16 2.77
C ASN A 129 -0.89 -4.49 1.56
N VAL A 130 -1.66 -5.58 1.62
CA VAL A 130 -2.68 -5.90 0.61
C VAL A 130 -3.78 -4.84 0.59
N GLY A 131 -4.25 -4.39 1.76
CA GLY A 131 -5.21 -3.29 1.88
C GLY A 131 -4.68 -2.01 1.23
N MET A 132 -3.44 -1.62 1.52
CA MET A 132 -2.83 -0.43 0.94
C MET A 132 -2.66 -0.52 -0.57
N ASN A 133 -2.03 -1.58 -1.08
CA ASN A 133 -1.78 -1.71 -2.51
C ASN A 133 -3.08 -1.88 -3.30
N GLY A 134 -4.02 -2.68 -2.79
CA GLY A 134 -5.34 -2.84 -3.38
C GLY A 134 -6.11 -1.51 -3.42
N ALA A 135 -6.10 -0.75 -2.32
CA ALA A 135 -6.69 0.58 -2.29
C ALA A 135 -6.02 1.52 -3.31
N GLY A 136 -4.71 1.41 -3.48
CA GLY A 136 -3.94 2.12 -4.51
C GLY A 136 -4.45 1.89 -5.93
N VAL A 137 -4.86 0.66 -6.28
CA VAL A 137 -5.46 0.37 -7.60
C VAL A 137 -6.71 1.21 -7.84
N PHE A 138 -7.65 1.23 -6.90
CA PHE A 138 -8.89 2.00 -7.04
C PHE A 138 -8.66 3.51 -6.93
N TYR A 139 -7.74 3.94 -6.07
CA TYR A 139 -7.33 5.33 -5.94
C TYR A 139 -6.79 5.87 -7.26
N ASN A 140 -5.83 5.17 -7.88
CA ASN A 140 -5.26 5.58 -9.17
C ASN A 140 -6.32 5.61 -10.28
N ALA A 141 -7.29 4.69 -10.26
CA ALA A 141 -8.39 4.67 -11.21
C ALA A 141 -9.37 5.87 -11.07
N LEU A 142 -9.28 6.66 -9.99
CA LEU A 142 -10.03 7.91 -9.86
C LEU A 142 -9.43 9.03 -10.72
N LEU A 143 -8.11 9.06 -10.91
CA LEU A 143 -7.38 10.17 -11.52
C LEU A 143 -7.95 10.62 -12.89
N PRO A 144 -8.27 9.71 -13.85
CA PRO A 144 -8.81 10.10 -15.14
C PRO A 144 -10.17 10.81 -15.08
N HIS A 145 -10.84 10.79 -13.93
CA HIS A 145 -12.18 11.34 -13.72
C HIS A 145 -12.18 12.65 -12.92
N LEU A 146 -11.00 13.15 -12.50
CA LEU A 146 -10.89 14.35 -11.65
C LEU A 146 -10.74 15.66 -12.44
N GLY A 147 -10.40 15.59 -13.72
CA GLY A 147 -10.15 16.75 -14.56
C GLY A 147 -10.04 16.38 -16.03
N GLU A 148 -9.72 17.38 -16.85
CA GLU A 148 -9.40 17.17 -18.27
C GLU A 148 -8.09 16.39 -18.41
N PRO A 149 -7.85 15.69 -19.53
CA PRO A 149 -6.60 14.95 -19.75
C PRO A 149 -5.33 15.78 -19.52
N GLU A 150 -5.37 17.07 -19.85
CA GLU A 150 -4.28 18.03 -19.68
C GLU A 150 -3.96 18.35 -18.20
N ASP A 151 -4.94 18.19 -17.30
CA ASP A 151 -4.80 18.42 -15.87
C ASP A 151 -4.22 17.19 -15.13
N MET A 152 -4.25 16.00 -15.73
CA MET A 152 -3.91 14.74 -15.06
C MET A 152 -2.50 14.73 -14.47
N ASP A 153 -1.50 15.17 -15.26
CA ASP A 153 -0.10 15.21 -14.82
C ASP A 153 0.07 16.17 -13.64
N ARG A 154 -0.59 17.33 -13.67
CA ARG A 154 -0.54 18.31 -12.58
C ARG A 154 -1.16 17.74 -11.30
N ILE A 155 -2.32 17.09 -11.41
CA ILE A 155 -3.04 16.52 -10.26
C ILE A 155 -2.22 15.37 -9.64
N SER A 156 -1.68 14.48 -10.48
CA SER A 156 -0.84 13.36 -10.04
C SER A 156 0.44 13.85 -9.34
N ASN A 157 1.16 14.80 -9.95
CA ASN A 157 2.37 15.37 -9.35
C ASN A 157 2.10 16.09 -8.02
N LEU A 158 0.96 16.79 -7.92
CA LEU A 158 0.54 17.41 -6.67
C LEU A 158 0.27 16.37 -5.58
N ALA A 159 -0.46 15.30 -5.91
CA ALA A 159 -0.73 14.21 -4.99
C ALA A 159 0.57 13.55 -4.52
N PHE A 160 1.47 13.23 -5.44
CA PHE A 160 2.79 12.68 -5.13
C PHE A 160 3.59 13.58 -4.18
N ALA A 161 3.65 14.88 -4.45
CA ALA A 161 4.33 15.83 -3.56
C ALA A 161 3.70 15.88 -2.16
N TYR A 162 2.37 15.80 -2.06
CA TYR A 162 1.65 15.69 -0.78
C TYR A 162 1.98 14.37 -0.06
N GLY A 163 2.08 13.25 -0.78
CA GLY A 163 2.51 11.97 -0.24
C GLY A 163 3.88 12.05 0.44
N TYR A 164 4.88 12.58 -0.27
CA TYR A 164 6.24 12.76 0.28
C TYR A 164 6.26 13.67 1.51
N LEU A 165 5.54 14.79 1.46
CA LEU A 165 5.47 15.70 2.60
C LEU A 165 4.75 15.08 3.81
N GLY A 166 3.62 14.40 3.58
CA GLY A 166 2.82 13.80 4.64
C GLY A 166 3.52 12.63 5.32
N GLY A 167 4.02 11.68 4.52
CA GLY A 167 4.80 10.55 5.02
C GLY A 167 6.10 11.00 5.69
N GLY A 168 6.85 11.90 5.05
CA GLY A 168 8.09 12.44 5.60
C GLY A 168 7.90 13.20 6.91
N LEU A 169 6.88 14.04 7.02
CA LEU A 169 6.58 14.80 8.24
C LEU A 169 6.27 13.87 9.41
N LEU A 170 5.40 12.87 9.19
CA LEU A 170 5.05 11.94 10.26
C LEU A 170 6.23 11.03 10.62
N LEU A 171 7.02 10.60 9.63
CA LEU A 171 8.24 9.82 9.88
C LEU A 171 9.26 10.59 10.72
N VAL A 172 9.53 11.86 10.40
CA VAL A 172 10.44 12.70 11.19
C VAL A 172 9.96 12.79 12.64
N PHE A 173 8.66 12.97 12.85
CA PHE A 173 8.07 12.97 14.18
C PHE A 173 8.26 11.62 14.91
N HIS A 174 8.02 10.49 14.23
CA HIS A 174 8.24 9.16 14.81
C HIS A 174 9.70 8.89 15.16
N LEU A 175 10.64 9.23 14.28
CA LEU A 175 12.06 9.05 14.54
C LEU A 175 12.52 9.93 15.71
N GLY A 176 12.07 11.19 15.76
CA GLY A 176 12.35 12.09 16.89
C GLY A 176 11.80 11.54 18.22
N LEU A 177 10.58 10.99 18.21
CA LEU A 177 9.98 10.33 19.37
C LEU A 177 10.79 9.11 19.80
N LEU A 178 11.11 8.20 18.86
CA LEU A 178 11.85 6.98 19.15
C LEU A 178 13.25 7.28 19.70
N ILE A 179 13.98 8.21 19.09
CA ILE A 179 15.30 8.62 19.58
C ILE A 179 15.17 9.26 20.98
N GLY A 180 14.19 10.13 21.17
CA GLY A 180 13.97 10.83 22.44
C GLY A 180 13.54 9.92 23.60
N THR A 181 12.93 8.76 23.31
CA THR A 181 12.51 7.77 24.31
C THR A 181 13.50 6.61 24.47
N GLY A 182 14.60 6.61 23.70
CA GLY A 182 15.54 5.49 23.69
C GLY A 182 14.94 4.20 23.10
N TYR A 183 14.09 4.33 22.08
CA TYR A 183 13.41 3.24 21.38
C TYR A 183 12.49 2.40 22.28
N ALA A 184 11.82 3.05 23.24
CA ALA A 184 10.88 2.37 24.14
C ALA A 184 9.73 1.70 23.36
N ASP A 185 9.28 0.52 23.83
CA ASP A 185 8.25 -0.28 23.16
C ASP A 185 6.94 0.49 22.91
N TRP A 186 6.49 1.28 23.89
CA TRP A 186 5.28 2.09 23.75
C TRP A 186 5.40 3.13 22.63
N ALA A 187 6.61 3.63 22.35
CA ALA A 187 6.87 4.58 21.27
C ALA A 187 6.83 3.89 19.90
N MET A 188 7.31 2.65 19.80
CA MET A 188 7.16 1.81 18.61
C MET A 188 5.68 1.53 18.32
N MET A 189 4.92 1.08 19.34
CA MET A 189 3.48 0.88 19.24
C MET A 189 2.77 2.15 18.77
N PHE A 190 3.09 3.28 19.41
CA PHE A 190 2.48 4.56 19.09
C PHE A 190 2.76 4.96 17.65
N ALA A 191 4.00 4.84 17.17
CA ALA A 191 4.37 5.20 15.79
C ALA A 191 3.64 4.35 14.74
N ILE A 192 3.47 3.05 14.99
CA ILE A 192 2.70 2.18 14.08
C ILE A 192 1.21 2.54 14.14
N ALA A 193 0.65 2.67 15.35
CA ALA A 193 -0.78 2.97 15.51
C ALA A 193 -1.15 4.34 14.92
N SER A 194 -0.38 5.37 15.21
CA SER A 194 -0.56 6.73 14.68
C SER A 194 -0.46 6.76 13.16
N SER A 195 0.38 5.93 12.52
CA SER A 195 0.45 5.81 11.06
C SER A 195 -0.87 5.33 10.45
N GLY A 196 -1.51 4.33 11.07
CA GLY A 196 -2.84 3.86 10.68
C GLY A 196 -3.93 4.91 10.88
N VAL A 197 -3.91 5.59 12.04
CA VAL A 197 -4.86 6.69 12.33
C VAL A 197 -4.68 7.85 11.35
N TRP A 198 -3.43 8.24 11.07
CA TRP A 198 -3.09 9.30 10.11
C TRP A 198 -3.64 8.97 8.74
N TRP A 199 -3.37 7.77 8.23
CA TRP A 199 -3.90 7.32 6.95
C TRP A 199 -5.42 7.40 6.92
N TYR A 200 -6.11 6.88 7.95
CA TYR A 200 -7.57 6.91 8.00
C TYR A 200 -8.14 8.34 8.03
N VAL A 201 -7.61 9.20 8.90
CA VAL A 201 -8.08 10.59 9.07
C VAL A 201 -7.99 11.37 7.76
N PHE A 202 -6.88 11.24 7.03
CA PHE A 202 -6.72 11.94 5.76
C PHE A 202 -7.51 11.26 4.63
N ALA A 203 -7.67 9.93 4.64
CA ALA A 203 -8.53 9.23 3.70
C ALA A 203 -10.02 9.63 3.84
N LEU A 204 -10.49 9.99 5.04
CA LEU A 204 -11.85 10.53 5.22
C LEU A 204 -12.10 11.80 4.41
N LEU A 205 -11.07 12.64 4.20
CA LEU A 205 -11.19 13.83 3.35
C LEU A 205 -11.46 13.42 1.90
N THR A 206 -10.74 12.43 1.39
CA THR A 206 -10.96 11.84 0.07
C THR A 206 -12.36 11.27 -0.04
N PHE A 207 -12.79 10.49 0.94
CA PHE A 207 -14.12 9.86 0.96
C PHE A 207 -15.27 10.86 0.99
N ARG A 208 -15.01 12.06 1.51
CA ARG A 208 -15.98 13.14 1.63
C ARG A 208 -16.01 14.07 0.42
N TRP A 209 -14.86 14.31 -0.21
CA TRP A 209 -14.72 15.31 -1.27
C TRP A 209 -14.62 14.74 -2.68
N VAL A 210 -14.16 13.50 -2.86
CA VAL A 210 -14.05 12.87 -4.17
C VAL A 210 -15.32 12.05 -4.46
N PRO A 211 -16.10 12.39 -5.50
CA PRO A 211 -17.29 11.65 -5.87
C PRO A 211 -16.95 10.33 -6.56
N GLU A 212 -17.88 9.35 -6.51
CA GLU A 212 -17.79 8.13 -7.33
C GLU A 212 -17.92 8.50 -8.82
N PRO A 213 -16.96 8.11 -9.67
CA PRO A 213 -17.06 8.40 -11.09
C PRO A 213 -18.25 7.73 -11.78
N GLU A 214 -18.76 8.36 -12.84
CA GLU A 214 -19.70 7.72 -13.76
C GLU A 214 -18.96 6.82 -14.73
N ILE A 215 -19.48 5.62 -15.01
CA ILE A 215 -18.92 4.72 -16.04
C ILE A 215 -19.99 4.52 -17.10
N SER A 216 -19.68 4.92 -18.33
CA SER A 216 -20.50 4.62 -19.50
C SER A 216 -20.30 3.14 -19.89
N ASN A 217 -21.40 2.41 -20.09
CA ASN A 217 -21.42 0.96 -20.38
C ASN A 217 -20.81 0.09 -19.27
N GLU A 218 -21.42 0.10 -18.08
CA GLU A 218 -21.06 -0.83 -17.00
C GLU A 218 -21.18 -2.29 -17.48
N MET A 219 -20.11 -3.08 -17.27
CA MET A 219 -20.16 -4.52 -17.52
C MET A 219 -21.00 -5.24 -16.46
N GLU A 220 -21.64 -6.34 -16.84
CA GLU A 220 -22.32 -7.22 -15.87
C GLU A 220 -21.34 -7.77 -14.80
N PRO A 221 -21.83 -8.11 -13.60
CA PRO A 221 -20.97 -8.61 -12.52
C PRO A 221 -20.38 -9.96 -12.91
N LEU A 222 -19.08 -9.97 -13.15
CA LEU A 222 -18.32 -11.18 -13.34
C LEU A 222 -17.90 -11.76 -11.99
N GLY A 223 -17.82 -13.08 -11.90
CA GLY A 223 -17.23 -13.74 -10.74
C GLY A 223 -15.75 -13.35 -10.57
N PHE A 224 -15.18 -13.59 -9.38
CA PHE A 224 -13.75 -13.34 -9.12
C PHE A 224 -12.87 -14.04 -10.17
N VAL A 225 -13.14 -15.33 -10.43
CA VAL A 225 -12.38 -16.16 -11.39
C VAL A 225 -12.46 -15.61 -12.81
N GLU A 226 -13.63 -15.15 -13.24
CA GLU A 226 -13.83 -14.59 -14.58
C GLU A 226 -13.11 -13.24 -14.73
N SER A 227 -13.21 -12.40 -13.70
CA SER A 227 -12.48 -11.11 -13.64
C SER A 227 -10.98 -11.31 -13.68
N THR A 228 -10.45 -12.29 -12.92
CA THR A 228 -9.04 -12.68 -12.96
C THR A 228 -8.65 -13.18 -14.34
N LYS A 229 -9.44 -14.06 -14.96
CA LYS A 229 -9.15 -14.61 -16.29
C LYS A 229 -9.11 -13.52 -17.35
N LEU A 230 -10.03 -12.56 -17.30
CA LEU A 230 -10.03 -11.41 -18.21
C LEU A 230 -8.83 -10.51 -17.98
N GLY A 231 -8.53 -10.14 -16.73
CA GLY A 231 -7.38 -9.29 -16.41
C GLY A 231 -6.06 -9.94 -16.84
N VAL A 232 -5.88 -11.23 -16.56
CA VAL A 232 -4.71 -12.00 -17.01
C VAL A 232 -4.66 -12.07 -18.54
N SER A 233 -5.79 -12.30 -19.22
CA SER A 233 -5.85 -12.31 -20.68
C SER A 233 -5.47 -10.97 -21.29
N GLU A 234 -5.87 -9.85 -20.67
CA GLU A 234 -5.51 -8.51 -21.12
C GLU A 234 -4.02 -8.24 -20.92
N VAL A 235 -3.46 -8.62 -19.77
CA VAL A 235 -2.01 -8.53 -19.52
C VAL A 235 -1.23 -9.36 -20.55
N ILE A 236 -1.63 -10.61 -20.80
CA ILE A 236 -1.00 -11.47 -21.81
C ILE A 236 -1.10 -10.86 -23.20
N LYS A 237 -2.26 -10.29 -23.56
CA LYS A 237 -2.46 -9.62 -24.84
C LYS A 237 -1.52 -8.42 -24.98
N THR A 238 -1.45 -7.56 -23.97
CA THR A 238 -0.52 -6.41 -23.94
C THR A 238 0.94 -6.86 -24.04
N LEU A 239 1.31 -7.95 -23.35
CA LEU A 239 2.66 -8.54 -23.45
C LEU A 239 2.93 -9.16 -24.84
N SER A 240 1.92 -9.71 -25.50
CA SER A 240 2.07 -10.23 -26.86
C SER A 240 2.35 -9.13 -27.89
N GLU A 241 1.93 -7.89 -27.59
CA GLU A 241 2.19 -6.69 -28.40
C GLU A 241 3.54 -6.03 -28.11
N VAL A 242 4.41 -6.61 -27.28
CA VAL A 242 5.75 -6.05 -26.93
C VAL A 242 6.60 -5.72 -28.16
N ARG A 243 6.44 -6.47 -29.26
CA ARG A 243 7.15 -6.18 -30.52
C ARG A 243 6.79 -4.81 -31.12
N ARG A 244 5.62 -4.26 -30.79
CA ARG A 244 5.14 -2.93 -31.20
C ARG A 244 5.72 -1.81 -30.35
N PHE A 245 6.12 -2.10 -29.10
CA PHE A 245 6.63 -1.12 -28.12
C PHE A 245 7.99 -1.51 -27.55
N LYS A 246 8.93 -1.97 -28.40
CA LYS A 246 10.25 -2.47 -27.98
C LYS A 246 11.02 -1.51 -27.05
N VAL A 247 10.98 -0.21 -27.34
CA VAL A 247 11.70 0.82 -26.56
C VAL A 247 11.11 0.95 -25.15
N LEU A 248 9.79 0.99 -25.03
CA LEU A 248 9.10 1.06 -23.75
C LEU A 248 9.36 -0.20 -22.92
N PHE A 249 9.30 -1.37 -23.55
CA PHE A 249 9.59 -2.64 -22.86
C PHE A 249 11.04 -2.69 -22.36
N LEU A 250 12.01 -2.29 -23.19
CA LEU A 250 13.42 -2.24 -22.79
C LEU A 250 13.63 -1.25 -21.64
N TYR A 251 12.97 -0.09 -21.69
CA TYR A 251 13.01 0.89 -20.61
C TYR A 251 12.44 0.31 -19.30
N MET A 252 11.25 -0.31 -19.34
CA MET A 252 10.65 -0.93 -18.15
C MET A 252 11.53 -2.05 -17.57
N PHE A 253 12.13 -2.88 -18.42
CA PHE A 253 13.02 -3.94 -17.99
C PHE A 253 14.32 -3.39 -17.36
N ALA A 254 14.92 -2.38 -17.99
CA ALA A 254 16.10 -1.71 -17.44
C ALA A 254 15.78 -1.00 -16.12
N TYR A 255 14.64 -0.34 -16.02
CA TYR A 255 14.16 0.31 -14.81
C TYR A 255 13.88 -0.70 -13.69
N PHE A 256 13.29 -1.85 -14.01
CA PHE A 256 13.10 -2.95 -13.06
C PHE A 256 14.44 -3.41 -12.47
N LEU A 257 15.45 -3.69 -13.31
CA LEU A 257 16.77 -4.08 -12.80
C LEU A 257 17.45 -2.98 -11.97
N PHE A 258 17.29 -1.72 -12.37
CA PHE A 258 17.85 -0.58 -11.66
C PHE A 258 17.21 -0.40 -10.27
N ILE A 259 15.88 -0.50 -10.17
CA ILE A 259 15.18 -0.29 -8.90
C ILE A 259 15.39 -1.46 -7.94
N ASP A 260 15.43 -2.69 -8.44
CA ASP A 260 15.70 -3.89 -7.63
C ASP A 260 17.14 -3.84 -7.08
N GLY A 261 18.10 -3.37 -7.88
CA GLY A 261 19.49 -3.17 -7.46
C GLY A 261 19.68 -2.06 -6.43
N ILE A 262 18.76 -1.11 -6.30
CA ILE A 262 18.79 -0.05 -5.26
C ILE A 262 18.10 -0.51 -3.97
N ASN A 263 17.09 -1.36 -4.08
CA ASN A 263 16.28 -1.83 -2.94
C ASN A 263 16.77 -3.15 -2.32
N SER A 264 17.84 -3.75 -2.87
CA SER A 264 18.53 -4.94 -2.33
C SER A 264 19.71 -4.54 -1.43
#